data_AF-A0A2K2AJG7-F1
#
_entry.id   AF-A0A2K2AJG7-F1
#
_cell.length_a   1.000
_cell.length_b   1.000
_cell.length_c   1.000
_cell.angle_alpha   90.00
_cell.angle_beta   90.00
_cell.angle_gamma   90.00
#
_symmetry.space_group_name_H-M   'P 1'
#
loop_
_entity.id
_entity.type
_entity.pdbx_description
1 polymer ?
#
loop_
_entity_poly.entity_id
_entity_poly.type
_entity_poly.pdbx_seq_one_letter_code
_entity_poly.pdbx_strand_id
1 'polypeptide(L)'
;MENSLNQEITPTFHKRKESKTTHKKPHEMGNAKHESLVSLTRRKRADNVHKRNSRKGNEILKAQEKDQASTVGVEDDGKAEVERKIVALQRIVPGGELFGVDKLFEETADYIMALQCQIKAMRVLAGFLEELEKEKRKFGG
;
A
#
# COMPACT_ATOMS: atom_id res chain seq x y z
N MET A 1 -33.22 40.60 -38.70
CA MET A 1 -32.03 41.36 -38.28
C MET A 1 -31.10 40.36 -37.63
N GLU A 2 -30.24 39.80 -38.47
CA GLU A 2 -29.18 38.89 -38.08
C GLU A 2 -28.10 39.71 -37.39
N ASN A 3 -27.61 39.25 -36.24
CA ASN A 3 -26.35 39.77 -35.71
C ASN A 3 -25.58 38.61 -35.06
N SER A 4 -24.60 38.16 -35.84
CA SER A 4 -23.57 37.21 -35.51
C SER A 4 -22.68 37.76 -34.40
N LEU A 5 -22.56 37.03 -33.29
CA LEU A 5 -21.48 37.23 -32.33
C LEU A 5 -20.75 35.90 -32.15
N ASN A 6 -19.88 35.61 -33.11
CA ASN A 6 -18.83 34.62 -32.96
C ASN A 6 -17.87 35.12 -31.88
N GLN A 7 -17.84 34.48 -30.70
CA GLN A 7 -16.73 34.60 -29.76
C GLN A 7 -15.89 33.33 -29.82
N GLU A 8 -14.79 33.41 -30.57
CA GLU A 8 -13.71 32.43 -30.50
C GLU A 8 -13.03 32.51 -29.13
N ILE A 9 -13.13 31.43 -28.35
CA ILE A 9 -12.39 31.26 -27.10
C ILE A 9 -10.99 30.77 -27.48
N THR A 10 -10.05 31.69 -27.65
CA THR A 10 -8.63 31.34 -27.81
C THR A 10 -7.99 31.10 -26.44
N PRO A 11 -7.33 29.95 -26.21
CA PRO A 11 -6.72 29.63 -24.92
C PRO A 11 -5.42 30.41 -24.75
N THR A 12 -5.39 31.35 -23.82
CA THR A 12 -4.18 32.14 -23.52
C THR A 12 -3.27 31.37 -22.55
N PHE A 13 -2.29 30.64 -23.08
CA PHE A 13 -1.23 30.01 -22.27
C PHE A 13 -0.31 31.06 -21.63
N HIS A 14 -0.40 31.21 -20.31
CA HIS A 14 0.49 32.07 -19.55
C HIS A 14 1.79 31.33 -19.21
N LYS A 15 2.91 31.72 -19.83
CA LYS A 15 4.25 31.20 -19.49
C LYS A 15 4.67 31.70 -18.11
N ARG A 16 4.74 30.80 -17.12
CA ARG A 16 5.39 31.04 -15.83
C ARG A 16 6.91 31.18 -16.05
N LYS A 17 7.47 32.33 -15.69
CA LYS A 17 8.91 32.60 -15.70
C LYS A 17 9.58 31.94 -14.51
N GLU A 18 10.69 31.24 -14.78
CA GLU A 18 11.59 30.64 -13.80
C GLU A 18 12.43 31.72 -13.09
N SER A 19 12.54 31.64 -11.77
CA SER A 19 13.50 32.42 -10.99
C SER A 19 14.71 31.55 -10.65
N LYS A 20 15.88 31.94 -11.19
CA LYS A 20 17.22 31.43 -10.86
C LYS A 20 17.63 31.88 -9.45
N THR A 21 18.20 31.00 -8.64
CA THR A 21 19.05 31.37 -7.50
C THR A 21 20.36 30.57 -7.52
N THR A 22 21.45 31.30 -7.38
CA THR A 22 22.85 30.89 -7.54
C THR A 22 23.50 30.36 -6.25
N HIS A 23 24.26 29.27 -6.39
CA HIS A 23 25.51 28.86 -5.71
C HIS A 23 25.78 29.18 -4.22
N LYS A 24 26.06 28.13 -3.43
CA LYS A 24 27.29 28.00 -2.61
C LYS A 24 27.83 26.55 -2.64
N LYS A 25 29.17 26.46 -2.60
CA LYS A 25 30.07 25.36 -2.97
C LYS A 25 30.04 24.10 -2.07
N PRO A 26 30.57 22.96 -2.57
CA PRO A 26 30.81 21.75 -1.80
C PRO A 26 32.09 21.88 -0.95
N HIS A 27 32.11 21.23 0.21
CA HIS A 27 33.34 20.96 0.95
C HIS A 27 33.59 19.45 0.91
N GLU A 28 34.41 19.01 -0.04
CA GLU A 28 35.10 17.73 0.01
C GLU A 28 36.36 17.86 0.88
N MET A 29 36.68 16.82 1.65
CA MET A 29 38.01 16.20 1.78
C MET A 29 37.99 15.22 2.94
N GLY A 30 38.27 13.94 2.65
CA GLY A 30 38.40 12.91 3.68
C GLY A 30 38.59 11.51 3.11
N ASN A 31 39.68 11.32 2.37
CA ASN A 31 40.14 10.05 1.83
C ASN A 31 40.31 8.98 2.93
N ALA A 32 39.74 7.79 2.75
CA ALA A 32 40.15 6.59 3.48
C ALA A 32 40.05 5.36 2.57
N LYS A 33 41.11 4.57 2.61
CA LYS A 33 41.51 3.56 1.63
C LYS A 33 40.83 2.21 1.90
N HIS A 34 40.72 1.44 0.81
CA HIS A 34 40.88 -0.02 0.74
C HIS A 34 39.79 -0.97 1.26
N GLU A 35 39.31 -1.77 0.31
CA GLU A 35 39.11 -3.22 0.34
C GLU A 35 38.09 -3.87 1.28
N SER A 36 37.15 -4.60 0.67
CA SER A 36 37.22 -6.07 0.58
C SER A 36 35.84 -6.67 0.37
N LEU A 37 35.81 -7.75 -0.40
CA LEU A 37 34.66 -8.46 -0.92
C LEU A 37 33.93 -9.27 0.17
N VAL A 38 32.60 -9.27 0.08
CA VAL A 38 31.67 -10.36 0.44
C VAL A 38 31.85 -10.99 1.84
N SER A 39 30.82 -10.82 2.69
CA SER A 39 30.53 -11.79 3.76
C SER A 39 29.02 -12.08 3.78
N LEU A 40 28.68 -13.20 3.14
CA LEU A 40 27.39 -13.86 3.19
C LEU A 40 26.98 -14.13 4.65
N THR A 41 25.98 -13.40 5.17
CA THR A 41 25.29 -13.82 6.38
C THR A 41 24.24 -14.88 6.04
N ARG A 42 24.70 -16.13 6.11
CA ARG A 42 23.89 -17.36 6.10
C ARG A 42 22.96 -17.37 7.32
N ARG A 43 21.75 -16.82 7.20
CA ARG A 43 20.70 -16.99 8.23
C ARG A 43 20.30 -18.47 8.28
N LYS A 44 20.75 -19.16 9.33
CA LYS A 44 20.26 -20.50 9.67
C LYS A 44 18.80 -20.42 10.09
N ARG A 45 18.03 -21.38 9.57
CA ARG A 45 16.63 -21.67 9.89
C ARG A 45 16.46 -21.85 11.41
N ALA A 46 15.41 -21.27 11.97
CA ALA A 46 14.96 -21.56 13.32
C ALA A 46 14.08 -22.81 13.27
N ASP A 47 14.54 -23.90 13.87
CA ASP A 47 13.77 -25.12 14.08
C ASP A 47 12.91 -25.00 15.35
N ASN A 48 11.66 -25.43 15.22
CA ASN A 48 10.66 -25.53 16.28
C ASN A 48 11.05 -26.58 17.34
N VAL A 49 10.98 -26.23 18.63
CA VAL A 49 10.89 -27.21 19.73
C VAL A 49 9.87 -26.78 20.80
N HIS A 50 8.65 -27.30 20.62
CA HIS A 50 7.79 -27.98 21.61
C HIS A 50 7.67 -27.49 23.06
N LYS A 51 6.42 -27.15 23.42
CA LYS A 51 5.64 -27.53 24.62
C LYS A 51 6.41 -27.65 25.95
N ARG A 52 6.15 -26.72 26.88
CA ARG A 52 5.91 -27.06 28.29
C ARG A 52 4.76 -26.25 28.89
N ASN A 53 3.62 -26.92 28.95
CA ASN A 53 2.51 -26.57 29.82
C ASN A 53 2.96 -26.91 31.25
N SER A 54 3.38 -25.93 32.05
CA SER A 54 3.73 -26.13 33.46
C SER A 54 2.71 -25.43 34.34
N ARG A 55 1.72 -26.22 34.76
CA ARG A 55 0.84 -25.93 35.89
C ARG A 55 1.69 -25.89 37.17
N LYS A 56 1.86 -24.73 37.79
CA LYS A 56 2.35 -24.56 39.18
C LYS A 56 2.12 -23.09 39.58
N GLY A 57 1.45 -22.73 40.66
CA GLY A 57 0.79 -23.49 41.71
C GLY A 57 -0.19 -22.58 42.45
N ASN A 58 -1.18 -23.20 43.08
CA ASN A 58 -2.03 -22.56 44.08
C ASN A 58 -1.20 -22.29 45.34
N GLU A 59 -1.41 -21.13 45.96
CA GLU A 59 -1.66 -20.92 47.40
C GLU A 59 -1.27 -19.49 47.84
N ILE A 60 -2.21 -18.56 47.78
CA ILE A 60 -2.35 -17.52 48.82
C ILE A 60 -3.85 -17.40 49.12
N LEU A 61 -4.21 -17.73 50.36
CA LEU A 61 -5.56 -17.78 50.88
C LEU A 61 -6.14 -16.38 51.14
N LYS A 62 -7.39 -16.17 50.67
CA LYS A 62 -8.50 -15.36 51.26
C LYS A 62 -8.28 -13.84 51.41
N ALA A 63 -9.24 -12.95 51.20
CA ALA A 63 -10.66 -13.00 50.89
C ALA A 63 -11.09 -11.60 50.41
N GLN A 64 -11.92 -11.49 49.37
CA GLN A 64 -13.18 -10.74 49.43
C GLN A 64 -13.95 -10.97 48.12
N GLU A 65 -15.14 -11.50 48.33
CA GLU A 65 -16.26 -11.70 47.44
C GLU A 65 -16.59 -10.44 46.61
N LYS A 66 -16.57 -10.57 45.28
CA LYS A 66 -17.61 -10.00 44.43
C LYS A 66 -17.70 -10.85 43.16
N ASP A 67 -18.75 -11.65 43.16
CA ASP A 67 -19.27 -12.33 42.00
C ASP A 67 -19.53 -11.35 40.86
N GLN A 68 -18.90 -11.64 39.73
CA GLN A 68 -19.51 -11.59 38.40
C GLN A 68 -18.56 -12.39 37.50
N ALA A 69 -18.67 -13.71 37.55
CA ALA A 69 -19.55 -14.45 36.65
C ALA A 69 -19.24 -14.07 35.20
N SER A 70 -18.43 -14.93 34.59
CA SER A 70 -18.32 -15.11 33.15
C SER A 70 -19.67 -14.89 32.45
N THR A 71 -19.82 -13.74 31.80
CA THR A 71 -20.71 -13.68 30.65
C THR A 71 -19.87 -14.05 29.45
N VAL A 72 -20.13 -15.26 28.98
CA VAL A 72 -19.71 -15.81 27.70
C VAL A 72 -20.00 -14.77 26.61
N GLY A 73 -18.97 -14.04 26.17
CA GLY A 73 -19.05 -13.11 25.04
C GLY A 73 -18.71 -13.82 23.73
N VAL A 74 -19.47 -14.85 23.36
CA VAL A 74 -19.30 -15.55 22.05
C VAL A 74 -19.90 -14.72 20.89
N GLU A 75 -20.40 -13.51 21.20
CA GLU A 75 -21.18 -12.67 20.30
C GLU A 75 -20.40 -11.40 19.86
N ASP A 76 -19.24 -11.13 20.46
CA ASP A 76 -18.45 -9.90 20.23
C ASP A 76 -17.29 -10.09 19.23
N ASP A 77 -16.82 -11.32 19.01
CA ASP A 77 -15.67 -11.57 18.13
C ASP A 77 -15.97 -11.18 16.67
N GLY A 78 -17.19 -11.46 16.20
CA GLY A 78 -17.61 -11.12 14.83
C GLY A 78 -17.66 -9.61 14.59
N LYS A 79 -18.13 -8.83 15.57
CA LYS A 79 -18.17 -7.36 15.45
C LYS A 79 -16.76 -6.77 15.47
N ALA A 80 -15.89 -7.26 16.35
CA ALA A 80 -14.49 -6.84 16.40
C ALA A 80 -13.72 -7.21 15.12
N GLU A 81 -14.02 -8.37 14.50
CA GLU A 81 -13.43 -8.75 13.21
C GLU A 81 -13.87 -7.82 12.07
N VAL A 82 -15.17 -7.49 12.00
CA VAL A 82 -15.69 -6.56 10.98
C VAL A 82 -15.06 -5.18 11.10
N GLU A 83 -14.92 -4.66 12.32
CA GLU A 83 -14.28 -3.36 12.54
C GLU A 83 -12.81 -3.36 12.09
N ARG A 84 -12.07 -4.44 12.38
CA ARG A 84 -10.69 -4.63 11.88
C ARG A 84 -10.62 -4.66 10.35
N LYS A 85 -11.60 -5.29 9.68
CA LYS A 85 -11.71 -5.32 8.21
C LYS A 85 -12.03 -3.94 7.64
N ILE A 86 -12.92 -3.18 8.27
CA ILE A 86 -13.24 -1.80 7.88
C ILE A 86 -11.97 -0.93 7.94
N VAL A 87 -11.22 -1.00 9.05
CA VAL A 87 -9.95 -0.25 9.19
C VAL A 87 -8.93 -0.66 8.12
N ALA A 88 -8.86 -1.95 7.80
CA ALA A 88 -7.99 -2.42 6.72
C ALA A 88 -8.43 -1.86 5.34
N LEU A 89 -9.73 -1.83 5.06
CA LEU A 89 -10.27 -1.25 3.83
C LEU A 89 -9.98 0.25 3.73
N GLN A 90 -10.19 1.02 4.81
CA GLN A 90 -9.91 2.46 4.83
C GLN A 90 -8.46 2.80 4.45
N ARG A 91 -7.51 1.93 4.83
CA ARG A 91 -6.08 2.12 4.54
C ARG A 91 -5.70 1.85 3.09
N ILE A 92 -6.40 0.93 2.41
CA ILE A 92 -6.05 0.53 1.03
C ILE A 92 -6.86 1.29 -0.02
N VAL A 93 -8.04 1.78 0.34
CA VAL A 93 -8.92 2.55 -0.55
C VAL A 93 -8.42 4.00 -0.59
N PRO A 94 -8.21 4.59 -1.78
CA PRO A 94 -7.82 5.99 -1.91
C PRO A 94 -8.81 6.91 -1.17
N GLY A 95 -8.31 7.67 -0.19
CA GLY A 95 -9.16 8.56 0.64
C GLY A 95 -10.05 7.85 1.67
N GLY A 96 -9.88 6.53 1.86
CA GLY A 96 -10.75 5.69 2.69
C GLY A 96 -10.83 6.09 4.17
N GLU A 97 -9.75 6.65 4.73
CA GLU A 97 -9.72 7.13 6.13
C GLU A 97 -10.73 8.27 6.40
N LEU A 98 -11.19 8.97 5.36
CA LEU A 98 -12.14 10.08 5.45
C LEU A 98 -13.60 9.62 5.25
N PHE A 99 -13.84 8.35 4.93
CA PHE A 99 -15.16 7.85 4.55
C PHE A 99 -15.84 7.08 5.69
N GLY A 100 -17.16 7.27 5.81
CA GLY A 100 -18.03 6.37 6.55
C GLY A 100 -18.23 5.04 5.80
N VAL A 101 -18.80 4.05 6.48
CA VAL A 101 -18.86 2.64 6.01
C VAL A 101 -19.52 2.49 4.63
N ASP A 102 -20.65 3.16 4.37
CA ASP A 102 -21.37 3.01 3.10
C ASP A 102 -20.57 3.55 1.91
N LYS A 103 -20.06 4.78 2.03
CA LYS A 103 -19.21 5.40 1.01
C LYS A 103 -17.89 4.63 0.84
N LEU A 104 -17.34 4.09 1.92
CA LEU A 104 -16.14 3.27 1.87
C LEU A 104 -16.36 2.04 0.96
N PHE A 105 -17.51 1.37 1.05
CA PHE A 105 -17.80 0.23 0.20
C PHE A 105 -18.03 0.60 -1.28
N GLU A 106 -18.70 1.71 -1.55
CA GLU A 106 -18.87 2.23 -2.91
C GLU A 106 -17.50 2.53 -3.56
N GLU A 107 -16.66 3.30 -2.89
CA GLU A 107 -15.31 3.64 -3.36
C GLU A 107 -14.41 2.40 -3.45
N THR A 108 -14.62 1.42 -2.58
CA THR A 108 -13.92 0.12 -2.68
C THR A 108 -14.31 -0.61 -3.97
N ALA A 109 -15.60 -0.64 -4.31
CA ALA A 109 -16.07 -1.30 -5.53
C ALA A 109 -15.49 -0.62 -6.78
N ASP A 110 -15.53 0.70 -6.82
CA ASP A 110 -14.96 1.50 -7.91
C ASP A 110 -13.45 1.30 -8.02
N TYR A 111 -12.74 1.31 -6.89
CA TYR A 111 -11.29 1.10 -6.89
C TYR A 111 -10.91 -0.31 -7.35
N ILE A 112 -11.63 -1.35 -6.93
CA ILE A 112 -11.41 -2.72 -7.43
C ILE A 112 -11.60 -2.76 -8.95
N MET A 113 -12.67 -2.16 -9.47
CA MET A 113 -12.93 -2.12 -10.90
C MET A 113 -11.82 -1.38 -11.66
N ALA A 114 -11.36 -0.23 -11.14
CA ALA A 114 -10.25 0.52 -11.71
C ALA A 114 -8.96 -0.32 -11.76
N LEU A 115 -8.60 -0.99 -10.66
CA LEU A 115 -7.42 -1.87 -10.61
C LEU A 115 -7.52 -3.02 -11.62
N GLN A 116 -8.70 -3.65 -11.73
CA GLN A 116 -8.91 -4.70 -12.72
C GLN A 116 -8.77 -4.19 -14.16
N CYS A 117 -9.31 -3.01 -14.46
CA CYS A 117 -9.17 -2.38 -15.77
C CYS A 117 -7.70 -2.06 -16.09
N GLN A 118 -6.95 -1.52 -15.13
CA GLN A 118 -5.52 -1.26 -15.28
C GLN A 118 -4.74 -2.54 -15.61
N ILE A 119 -4.97 -3.61 -14.86
CA ILE A 119 -4.30 -4.90 -15.10
C ILE A 119 -4.65 -5.46 -16.48
N LYS A 120 -5.93 -5.39 -16.89
CA LYS A 120 -6.37 -5.83 -18.22
C LYS A 120 -5.67 -5.04 -19.34
N ALA A 121 -5.62 -3.72 -19.22
CA ALA A 121 -4.94 -2.87 -20.19
C ALA A 121 -3.43 -3.20 -20.27
N MET A 122 -2.76 -3.35 -19.12
CA MET A 122 -1.35 -3.70 -19.08
C MET A 122 -1.06 -5.07 -19.71
N ARG A 123 -1.94 -6.06 -19.51
CA ARG A 123 -1.80 -7.39 -20.14
C ARG A 123 -1.95 -7.33 -21.65
N VAL A 124 -2.91 -6.54 -22.14
CA VAL A 124 -3.10 -6.33 -23.58
C VAL A 124 -1.87 -5.67 -24.19
N LEU A 125 -1.36 -4.59 -23.58
CA LEU A 125 -0.13 -3.93 -24.02
C LEU A 125 1.09 -4.86 -23.98
N ALA A 126 1.25 -5.63 -22.90
CA ALA A 126 2.34 -6.60 -22.79
C ALA A 126 2.26 -7.68 -23.87
N GLY A 127 1.06 -8.19 -24.17
CA GLY A 127 0.84 -9.16 -25.25
C GLY A 127 1.20 -8.59 -26.63
N PHE A 128 0.81 -7.33 -26.90
CA PHE A 128 1.20 -6.65 -28.14
C PHE A 128 2.73 -6.48 -28.26
N LEU A 129 3.42 -6.11 -27.18
CA LEU A 129 4.88 -5.99 -27.18
C LEU A 129 5.55 -7.34 -27.41
N GLU A 130 5.07 -8.41 -26.77
CA GLU A 130 5.59 -9.76 -26.96
C GLU A 130 5.40 -10.25 -28.42
N GLU A 131 4.29 -9.89 -29.06
CA GLU A 131 4.04 -10.17 -30.47
C GLU A 131 4.99 -9.43 -31.40
N LEU A 132 5.20 -8.12 -31.19
CA LEU A 132 6.17 -7.32 -31.96
C LEU A 132 7.60 -7.85 -31.82
N GLU A 133 7.98 -8.32 -30.63
CA GLU A 133 9.29 -8.93 -30.40
C GLU A 133 9.45 -10.29 -31.11
N LYS A 134 8.37 -11.07 -31.24
CA LYS A 134 8.37 -12.31 -32.03
C LYS A 134 8.46 -12.01 -33.52
N GLU A 135 7.81 -10.96 -34.00
CA GLU A 135 7.88 -10.54 -35.40
C GLU A 135 9.30 -10.09 -35.78
N LYS A 136 9.94 -9.23 -34.97
CA LYS A 136 11.32 -8.77 -35.23
C LYS A 136 12.36 -9.89 -35.28
N ARG A 137 12.16 -10.96 -34.49
CA ARG A 137 13.06 -12.14 -34.49
C ARG A 137 12.84 -13.06 -35.71
N LYS A 138 11.73 -12.93 -36.44
CA LYS A 138 11.44 -13.76 -37.63
C LYS A 138 12.10 -13.22 -38.92
N PHE A 139 12.56 -11.97 -38.94
CA PHE A 139 13.17 -11.35 -40.12
C PHE A 139 14.70 -11.25 -40.08
N GLY A 140 15.37 -11.89 -39.12
CA GLY A 140 16.82 -12.01 -39.08
C GLY A 140 17.29 -13.35 -39.63
N GLY A 141 17.52 -13.42 -40.94
CA GLY A 141 18.17 -14.53 -41.65
C GLY A 141 19.46 -14.05 -42.30
#